data_AF-D1C4N8-F1
#
_entry.id   AF-D1C4N8-F1
#
_cell.length_a   1.000
_cell.length_b   1.000
_cell.length_c   1.000
_cell.angle_alpha   90.00
_cell.angle_beta   90.00
_cell.angle_gamma   90.00
#
_symmetry.space_group_name_H-M   'P 1'
#
loop_
_entity.id
_entity.type
_entity.pdbx_description
1 polymer ?
#
loop_
_entity_poly.entity_id
_entity_poly.type
_entity_poly.pdbx_seq_one_letter_code
_entity_poly.pdbx_strand_id
1 'polypeptide(L)'
;MVRQVSRGRALGPGPTHTVFDPFSINPIRRSLGAIVVSAAMLYAPMRLLGAEAGGLVLVGVGWLAATVLIVSVPVLIIATVEELWRQVRCRLQPPIEELDLSPRVLRLLHRYGLHTIAAVERVDEATLMLLPNFDARARHEVLRAISLRRYAAEQRAWEAERERDARRRRVAWKTAQLPMRLTRRFSDRSGRR
;
A
#
# COMPACT_ATOMS: atom_id res chain seq x y z
N MET A 1 -7.85 -0.45 14.14
CA MET A 1 -6.73 0.16 14.89
C MET A 1 -5.45 -0.54 14.44
N VAL A 2 -4.75 0.01 13.44
CA VAL A 2 -3.59 -0.65 12.81
C VAL A 2 -2.32 -0.22 13.55
N ARG A 3 -1.67 -1.17 14.21
CA ARG A 3 -0.42 -0.98 14.96
C ARG A 3 0.71 -0.80 13.93
N GLN A 4 1.12 0.43 13.67
CA GLN A 4 2.35 0.70 12.91
C GLN A 4 3.54 0.15 13.71
N VAL A 5 4.05 -0.99 13.28
CA VAL A 5 5.34 -1.50 13.74
C VAL A 5 6.41 -0.74 12.96
N SER A 6 6.86 0.37 13.53
CA SER A 6 8.07 1.09 13.10
C SER A 6 9.29 0.23 13.40
N ARG A 7 9.63 -0.70 12.50
CA ARG A 7 10.95 -1.35 12.50
C ARG A 7 11.93 -0.42 11.78
N GLY A 8 12.58 0.44 12.56
CA GLY A 8 13.78 1.13 12.14
C GLY A 8 14.82 0.08 11.74
N ARG A 9 15.33 0.20 10.51
CA ARG A 9 16.42 -0.61 10.01
C ARG A 9 17.69 -0.09 10.68
N ALA A 10 18.14 -0.75 11.73
CA ALA A 10 19.45 -0.49 12.32
C ALA A 10 20.52 -0.89 11.28
N LEU A 11 21.00 0.09 10.51
CA LEU A 11 22.36 0.03 9.96
C LEU A 11 23.34 0.11 11.13
N GLY A 12 24.48 -0.57 11.01
CA GLY A 12 25.42 -0.91 12.09
C GLY A 12 26.01 0.28 12.88
N PRO A 13 26.91 0.01 13.84
CA PRO A 13 27.36 1.01 14.82
C PRO A 13 28.33 1.99 14.16
N GLY A 14 27.79 3.05 13.55
CA GLY A 14 28.51 4.25 13.14
C GLY A 14 28.38 5.36 14.19
N PRO A 15 29.32 6.31 14.23
CA PRO A 15 29.47 7.27 15.33
C PRO A 15 28.19 8.11 15.53
N THR A 16 27.78 8.23 16.79
CA THR A 16 26.59 8.96 17.26
C THR A 16 26.76 10.48 17.12
N HIS A 17 26.78 10.98 15.89
CA HIS A 17 26.28 12.33 15.64
C HIS A 17 24.80 12.19 15.34
N THR A 18 23.96 12.26 16.37
CA THR A 18 22.51 12.39 16.20
C THR A 18 22.20 13.78 15.66
N VAL A 19 22.51 14.00 14.38
CA VAL A 19 21.97 15.14 13.64
C VAL A 19 20.46 14.97 13.70
N PHE A 20 19.79 15.90 14.39
CA PHE A 20 18.35 15.90 14.52
C PHE A 20 17.74 16.06 13.13
N ASP A 21 17.25 14.96 12.56
CA ASP A 21 16.50 14.95 11.30
C ASP A 21 14.99 15.00 11.63
N PRO A 22 14.30 16.15 11.42
CA PRO A 22 12.88 16.29 11.72
C PRO A 22 11.96 15.46 10.80
N PHE A 23 12.48 14.91 9.70
CA PHE A 23 11.73 14.06 8.77
C PHE A 23 11.88 12.57 9.04
N SER A 24 12.80 12.16 9.93
CA SER A 24 13.03 10.76 10.32
C SER A 24 11.81 10.08 10.96
N ILE A 25 10.90 10.84 11.57
CA ILE A 25 9.67 10.34 12.21
C ILE A 25 8.46 10.68 11.33
N ASN A 26 7.92 9.67 10.63
CA ASN A 26 6.77 9.80 9.72
C ASN A 26 7.00 10.82 8.58
N PRO A 27 7.96 10.56 7.67
CA PRO A 27 8.43 11.51 6.66
C PRO A 27 7.30 12.04 5.76
N ILE A 28 6.35 11.19 5.38
CA ILE A 28 5.22 11.57 4.51
C ILE A 28 4.35 12.64 5.17
N ARG A 29 3.90 12.42 6.41
CA ARG A 29 3.04 13.38 7.13
C ARG A 29 3.78 14.69 7.42
N ARG A 30 5.05 14.60 7.81
CA ARG A 30 5.86 15.77 8.15
C ARG A 30 6.18 16.62 6.93
N SER A 31 6.62 16.01 5.83
CA SER A 31 6.91 16.72 4.57
C SER A 31 5.64 17.30 3.95
N LEU A 32 4.52 16.57 3.95
CA LEU A 32 3.24 17.10 3.47
C LEU A 32 2.76 18.28 4.31
N GLY A 33 2.86 18.20 5.64
CA GLY A 33 2.55 19.32 6.54
C GLY A 33 3.42 20.54 6.26
N ALA A 34 4.73 20.36 6.09
CA ALA A 34 5.66 21.43 5.74
C ALA A 34 5.31 22.08 4.39
N ILE A 35 4.99 21.28 3.35
CA ILE A 35 4.57 21.78 2.05
C ILE A 35 3.28 22.60 2.16
N VAL A 36 2.27 22.11 2.90
CA VAL A 36 1.00 22.82 3.07
C VAL A 36 1.20 24.15 3.78
N VAL A 37 1.99 24.17 4.87
CA VAL A 37 2.28 25.39 5.62
C VAL A 37 3.07 26.38 4.76
N SER A 38 4.11 25.93 4.06
CA SER A 38 4.91 26.79 3.18
C SER A 38 4.10 27.33 2.01
N ALA A 39 3.26 26.51 1.38
CA ALA A 39 2.36 26.95 0.31
C ALA A 39 1.34 27.98 0.83
N ALA A 40 0.79 27.76 2.03
CA ALA A 40 -0.10 28.72 2.67
C ALA A 40 0.62 30.05 2.99
N MET A 41 1.87 30.01 3.47
CA MET A 41 2.66 31.23 3.73
C MET A 41 2.99 32.01 2.46
N LEU A 42 3.08 31.36 1.29
CA LEU A 42 3.29 32.03 0.01
C LEU A 42 1.98 32.56 -0.60
N TYR A 43 0.88 31.84 -0.42
CA TYR A 43 -0.40 32.16 -1.06
C TYR A 43 -1.28 33.10 -0.23
N ALA A 44 -1.31 32.93 1.09
CA ALA A 44 -2.19 33.69 1.99
C ALA A 44 -1.92 35.20 1.98
N PRO A 45 -0.66 35.68 2.01
CA PRO A 45 -0.39 37.12 2.01
C PRO A 45 -0.94 37.81 0.77
N MET A 46 -0.78 37.22 -0.42
CA MET A 46 -1.30 37.80 -1.68
C MET A 46 -2.83 37.85 -1.74
N ARG A 47 -3.51 36.97 -0.99
CA ARG A 47 -4.97 36.90 -0.97
C ARG A 47 -5.61 37.76 0.11
N LEU A 48 -4.92 37.95 1.23
CA LEU A 48 -5.48 38.59 2.43
C LEU A 48 -4.97 40.02 2.64
N LEU A 49 -3.75 40.31 2.19
CA LEU A 49 -3.09 41.60 2.30
C LEU A 49 -2.93 42.11 0.86
N GLY A 50 -3.47 43.29 0.54
CA GLY A 50 -3.41 43.82 -0.83
C GLY A 50 -1.99 43.82 -1.43
N ALA A 51 -1.90 43.95 -2.76
CA ALA A 51 -0.68 43.64 -3.53
C ALA A 51 0.64 44.21 -2.96
N GLU A 52 0.63 45.43 -2.42
CA GLU A 52 1.82 46.07 -1.84
C GLU A 52 2.25 45.42 -0.50
N ALA A 53 1.31 45.27 0.43
CA ALA A 53 1.57 44.66 1.74
C ALA A 53 1.86 43.16 1.63
N GLY A 54 1.13 42.45 0.77
CA GLY A 54 1.38 41.04 0.47
C GLY A 54 2.77 40.84 -0.15
N GLY A 55 3.17 41.70 -1.09
CA GLY A 55 4.49 41.68 -1.71
C GLY A 55 5.63 41.84 -0.70
N LEU A 56 5.53 42.82 0.21
CA LEU A 56 6.53 43.03 1.27
C LEU A 56 6.69 41.81 2.19
N VAL A 57 5.57 41.17 2.57
CA VAL A 57 5.61 39.95 3.39
C VAL A 57 6.27 38.79 2.66
N LEU A 58 6.01 38.63 1.36
CA LEU A 58 6.67 37.61 0.53
C LEU A 58 8.17 37.85 0.37
N VAL A 59 8.60 39.10 0.23
CA VAL A 59 10.03 39.41 0.17
C VAL A 59 10.71 39.09 1.51
N GLY A 60 10.07 39.43 2.63
CA GLY A 60 10.64 39.20 3.96
C GLY A 60 10.70 37.73 4.38
N VAL A 61 9.60 36.98 4.25
CA VAL A 61 9.45 35.62 4.81
C VAL A 61 9.25 34.55 3.73
N GLY A 62 8.90 34.94 2.50
CA GLY A 62 8.61 34.00 1.42
C GLY A 62 9.81 33.16 0.99
N TRP A 63 11.04 33.66 1.14
CA TRP A 63 12.24 32.87 0.84
C TRP A 63 12.43 31.69 1.82
N LEU A 64 12.07 31.85 3.09
CA LEU A 64 12.07 30.75 4.06
C LEU A 64 11.01 29.71 3.70
N ALA A 65 9.81 30.15 3.30
CA ALA A 65 8.78 29.24 2.85
C ALA A 65 9.22 28.46 1.59
N ALA A 66 9.85 29.15 0.63
CA ALA A 66 10.36 28.55 -0.59
C ALA A 66 11.47 27.51 -0.32
N THR A 67 12.43 27.82 0.54
CA THR A 67 13.52 26.88 0.91
C THR A 67 12.99 25.62 1.59
N VAL A 68 12.05 25.76 2.54
CA VAL A 68 11.38 24.61 3.16
C VAL A 68 10.65 23.76 2.13
N LEU A 69 10.01 24.38 1.14
CA LEU A 69 9.30 23.68 0.07
C LEU A 69 10.26 22.91 -0.85
N ILE A 70 11.38 23.53 -1.23
CA ILE A 70 12.44 22.92 -2.05
C ILE A 70 13.04 21.69 -1.35
N VAL A 71 13.21 21.72 -0.03
CA VAL A 71 13.73 20.57 0.74
C VAL A 71 12.66 19.51 0.97
N SER A 72 11.42 19.91 1.25
CA SER A 72 10.35 18.99 1.64
C SER A 72 9.79 18.19 0.46
N VAL A 73 9.78 18.75 -0.75
CA VAL A 73 9.24 18.07 -1.95
C VAL A 73 10.03 16.80 -2.32
N PRO A 74 11.37 16.83 -2.45
CA PRO A 74 12.16 15.64 -2.70
C PRO A 74 12.00 14.58 -1.61
N VAL A 75 11.94 14.98 -0.34
CA VAL A 75 11.71 14.07 0.78
C VAL A 75 10.35 13.38 0.66
N LEU A 76 9.29 14.12 0.32
CA LEU A 76 7.97 13.53 0.10
C LEU A 76 7.98 12.56 -1.09
N ILE A 77 8.64 12.91 -2.19
CA ILE A 77 8.76 12.03 -3.37
C ILE A 77 9.47 10.73 -2.99
N ILE A 78 10.64 10.80 -2.34
CA ILE A 78 11.39 9.61 -1.95
C ILE A 78 10.57 8.76 -0.97
N ALA A 79 9.99 9.37 0.05
CA ALA A 79 9.21 8.66 1.07
C ALA A 79 7.96 7.98 0.47
N THR A 80 7.28 8.64 -0.47
CA THR A 80 6.11 8.06 -1.15
C THR A 80 6.51 6.95 -2.11
N VAL A 81 7.61 7.10 -2.84
CA VAL A 81 8.17 6.04 -3.71
C VAL A 81 8.59 4.84 -2.88
N GLU A 82 9.25 5.05 -1.74
CA GLU A 82 9.67 3.96 -0.84
C GLU A 82 8.47 3.23 -0.24
N GLU A 83 7.46 3.97 0.21
CA GLU A 83 6.23 3.37 0.75
C GLU A 83 5.43 2.65 -0.34
N LEU A 84 5.33 3.21 -1.55
CA LEU A 84 4.72 2.56 -2.69
C LEU A 84 5.49 1.28 -3.06
N TRP A 85 6.81 1.36 -3.11
CA TRP A 85 7.68 0.21 -3.37
C TRP A 85 7.55 -0.85 -2.29
N ARG A 86 7.43 -0.45 -1.02
CA ARG A 86 7.15 -1.35 0.10
C ARG A 86 5.81 -2.03 -0.07
N GLN A 87 4.75 -1.30 -0.42
CA GLN A 87 3.44 -1.88 -0.68
C GLN A 87 3.48 -2.86 -1.85
N VAL A 88 4.14 -2.49 -2.95
CA VAL A 88 4.35 -3.37 -4.10
C VAL A 88 5.13 -4.62 -3.68
N ARG A 89 6.20 -4.48 -2.90
CA ARG A 89 6.95 -5.63 -2.37
C ARG A 89 6.11 -6.50 -1.44
N CYS A 90 5.34 -5.92 -0.52
CA CYS A 90 4.47 -6.70 0.36
C CYS A 90 3.38 -7.44 -0.42
N ARG A 91 2.92 -6.87 -1.55
CA ARG A 91 1.98 -7.54 -2.46
C ARG A 91 2.64 -8.68 -3.25
N LEU A 92 3.89 -8.50 -3.68
CA LEU A 92 4.63 -9.49 -4.48
C LEU A 92 5.31 -10.58 -3.63
N GLN A 93 5.73 -10.22 -2.43
CA GLN A 93 6.50 -11.05 -1.49
C GLN A 93 5.99 -10.82 -0.07
N PRO A 94 4.79 -11.33 0.25
CA PRO A 94 4.23 -11.18 1.57
C PRO A 94 5.15 -11.84 2.63
N PRO A 95 5.29 -11.21 3.80
CA PRO A 95 6.20 -11.66 4.84
C PRO A 95 5.70 -12.94 5.52
N ILE A 96 6.61 -13.77 6.03
CA ILE A 96 6.25 -15.06 6.67
C ILE A 96 5.40 -14.90 7.94
N GLU A 97 5.40 -13.72 8.56
CA GLU A 97 4.54 -13.39 9.69
C GLU A 97 3.05 -13.47 9.38
N GLU A 98 2.64 -13.33 8.11
CA GLU A 98 1.24 -13.50 7.70
C GLU A 98 0.79 -14.97 7.72
N LEU A 99 1.72 -15.92 7.84
CA LEU A 99 1.44 -17.36 7.76
C LEU A 99 0.95 -17.98 9.08
N ASP A 100 0.66 -17.16 10.10
CA ASP A 100 0.19 -17.53 11.46
C ASP A 100 0.93 -18.75 12.06
N LEU A 101 2.25 -18.75 11.88
CA LEU A 101 3.14 -19.79 12.40
C LEU A 101 3.49 -19.54 13.86
N SER A 102 3.79 -20.62 14.58
CA SER A 102 4.29 -20.53 15.94
C SER A 102 5.59 -19.70 15.99
N PRO A 103 5.79 -18.89 17.06
CA PRO A 103 6.93 -17.98 17.16
C PRO A 103 8.29 -18.70 17.14
N ARG A 104 8.33 -20.00 17.49
CA ARG A 104 9.52 -20.84 17.35
C ARG A 104 9.87 -21.10 15.89
N VAL A 105 8.89 -21.53 15.09
CA VAL A 105 9.07 -21.83 13.66
C VAL A 105 9.41 -20.55 12.89
N LEU A 106 8.75 -19.44 13.23
CA LEU A 106 9.05 -18.14 12.63
C LEU A 106 10.51 -17.72 12.86
N ARG A 107 11.03 -17.86 14.08
CA ARG A 107 12.45 -17.57 14.39
C ARG A 107 13.41 -18.50 13.64
N LEU A 108 13.06 -19.78 13.49
CA LEU A 108 13.87 -20.73 12.73
C LEU A 108 13.93 -20.34 11.25
N LEU A 109 12.78 -20.04 10.62
CA LEU A 109 12.72 -19.59 9.22
C LEU A 109 13.52 -18.30 9.01
N HIS A 110 13.40 -17.33 9.92
CA HIS A 110 14.21 -16.10 9.90
C HIS A 110 15.71 -16.38 9.98
N ARG A 111 16.13 -17.34 10.82
CA ARG A 111 17.55 -17.74 10.94
C ARG A 111 18.12 -18.31 9.64
N TYR A 112 17.29 -19.00 8.87
CA TYR A 112 17.66 -19.56 7.57
C TYR A 112 17.46 -18.59 6.38
N GLY A 113 17.15 -17.32 6.65
CA GLY A 113 16.97 -16.29 5.61
C GLY A 113 15.63 -16.36 4.89
N LEU A 114 14.69 -17.19 5.36
CA LEU A 114 13.36 -17.35 4.78
C LEU A 114 12.42 -16.30 5.39
N HIS A 115 12.45 -15.10 4.82
CA HIS A 115 11.67 -13.95 5.31
C HIS A 115 10.35 -13.73 4.59
N THR A 116 10.15 -14.38 3.44
CA THR A 116 8.96 -14.19 2.59
C THR A 116 8.26 -15.51 2.33
N ILE A 117 6.94 -15.48 2.18
CA ILE A 117 6.15 -16.69 1.93
C ILE A 117 6.56 -17.32 0.59
N ALA A 118 6.86 -16.50 -0.42
CA ALA A 118 7.37 -16.98 -1.70
C ALA A 118 8.72 -17.70 -1.57
N ALA A 119 9.58 -17.28 -0.65
CA ALA A 119 10.82 -18.00 -0.38
C ALA A 119 10.53 -19.37 0.25
N VAL A 120 9.60 -19.45 1.20
CA VAL A 120 9.21 -20.72 1.82
C VAL A 120 8.52 -21.67 0.81
N GLU A 121 7.65 -21.15 -0.05
CA GLU A 121 6.95 -21.93 -1.09
C GLU A 121 7.89 -22.48 -2.17
N ARG A 122 9.05 -21.84 -2.39
CA ARG A 122 10.06 -22.30 -3.35
C ARG A 122 11.01 -23.35 -2.77
N VAL A 123 11.08 -23.48 -1.46
CA VAL A 123 11.93 -24.48 -0.81
C VAL A 123 11.21 -25.82 -0.85
N ASP A 124 11.84 -26.81 -1.47
CA ASP A 124 11.29 -28.16 -1.53
C ASP A 124 11.23 -28.80 -0.13
N GLU A 125 10.28 -29.71 0.06
CA GLU A 125 10.08 -30.40 1.35
C GLU A 125 11.36 -31.15 1.77
N ALA A 126 12.08 -31.75 0.82
CA ALA A 126 13.36 -32.40 1.08
C ALA A 126 14.42 -31.42 1.60
N THR A 127 14.40 -30.16 1.15
CA THR A 127 15.33 -29.14 1.63
C THR A 127 14.97 -28.72 3.06
N LEU A 128 13.68 -28.62 3.40
CA LEU A 128 13.23 -28.38 4.78
C LEU A 128 13.62 -29.52 5.74
N MET A 129 13.75 -30.76 5.24
CA MET A 129 14.23 -31.90 6.04
C MET A 129 15.72 -31.80 6.40
N LEU A 130 16.50 -31.08 5.59
CA LEU A 130 17.95 -30.91 5.80
C LEU A 130 18.27 -29.77 6.78
N LEU A 131 17.28 -28.98 7.20
CA LEU A 131 17.49 -27.87 8.13
C LEU A 131 17.74 -28.37 9.56
N PRO A 132 18.89 -28.03 10.19
CA PRO A 132 19.15 -28.40 11.57
C PRO A 132 18.10 -27.79 12.52
N ASN A 133 17.67 -28.56 13.53
CA ASN A 133 16.63 -28.19 14.50
C ASN A 133 15.22 -27.94 13.93
N PHE A 134 14.94 -28.47 12.74
CA PHE A 134 13.62 -28.37 12.11
C PHE A 134 12.81 -29.66 12.30
N ASP A 135 12.07 -29.73 13.41
CA ASP A 135 11.32 -30.92 13.84
C ASP A 135 10.16 -31.27 12.87
N ALA A 136 9.70 -32.52 12.89
CA ALA A 136 8.55 -32.98 12.09
C ALA A 136 7.28 -32.15 12.34
N ARG A 137 7.08 -31.68 13.58
CA ARG A 137 5.96 -30.80 13.94
C ARG A 137 6.07 -29.42 13.29
N ALA A 138 7.27 -28.84 13.26
CA ALA A 138 7.52 -27.56 12.60
C ALA A 138 7.28 -27.66 11.08
N ARG A 139 7.70 -28.78 10.47
CA ARG A 139 7.45 -29.07 9.05
C ARG A 139 5.96 -29.15 8.75
N HIS A 140 5.23 -29.96 9.52
CA HIS A 140 3.79 -30.11 9.31
C HIS A 140 3.06 -28.78 9.48
N GLU A 141 3.48 -27.96 10.44
CA GLU A 141 2.92 -26.62 10.64
C GLU A 141 3.13 -25.71 9.42
N VAL A 142 4.34 -25.66 8.87
CA VAL A 142 4.65 -24.87 7.66
C VAL A 142 3.86 -25.38 6.45
N LEU A 143 3.88 -26.69 6.19
CA LEU A 143 3.18 -27.28 5.04
C LEU A 143 1.65 -27.08 5.14
N ARG A 144 1.09 -27.21 6.34
CA ARG A 144 -0.32 -26.93 6.60
C ARG A 144 -0.64 -25.45 6.36
N ALA A 145 0.20 -24.54 6.82
CA ALA A 145 -0.02 -23.11 6.64
C ALA A 145 0.03 -22.71 5.15
N ILE A 146 0.95 -23.29 4.37
CA ILE A 146 1.04 -23.09 2.92
C ILE A 146 -0.19 -23.67 2.22
N SER A 147 -0.61 -24.89 2.55
CA SER A 147 -1.76 -25.54 1.90
C SER A 147 -3.06 -24.79 2.17
N LEU A 148 -3.28 -24.32 3.41
CA LEU A 148 -4.42 -23.47 3.78
C LEU A 148 -4.41 -22.16 3.00
N ARG A 149 -3.24 -21.53 2.85
CA ARG A 149 -3.10 -20.30 2.08
C ARG A 149 -3.43 -20.51 0.60
N ARG A 150 -2.93 -21.59 0.00
CA ARG A 150 -3.20 -21.94 -1.40
C ARG A 150 -4.68 -22.18 -1.62
N TYR A 151 -5.31 -22.95 -0.73
CA TYR A 151 -6.75 -23.19 -0.77
C TYR A 151 -7.57 -21.88 -0.66
N ALA A 152 -7.20 -20.99 0.27
CA ALA A 152 -7.85 -19.69 0.40
C ALA A 152 -7.66 -18.79 -0.83
N ALA A 153 -6.52 -18.89 -1.52
CA ALA A 153 -6.28 -18.15 -2.76
C ALA A 153 -7.14 -18.69 -3.91
N GLU A 154 -7.24 -20.01 -4.06
CA GLU A 154 -8.12 -20.66 -5.03
C GLU A 154 -9.58 -20.29 -4.80
N GLN A 155 -10.05 -20.36 -3.55
CA GLN A 155 -11.43 -20.00 -3.20
C GLN A 155 -11.77 -18.56 -3.60
N ARG A 156 -10.87 -17.60 -3.32
CA ARG A 156 -11.05 -16.20 -3.75
C ARG A 156 -11.09 -16.03 -5.26
N ALA A 157 -10.29 -16.81 -6.00
CA ALA A 157 -10.30 -16.77 -7.46
C ALA A 157 -11.63 -17.28 -8.03
N TRP A 158 -12.15 -18.38 -7.48
CA TRP A 158 -13.45 -18.94 -7.83
C TRP A 158 -14.61 -17.98 -7.54
N GLU A 159 -14.59 -17.30 -6.39
CA GLU A 159 -15.60 -16.30 -6.03
C GLU A 159 -15.57 -15.10 -6.98
N ALA A 160 -14.37 -14.62 -7.33
CA ALA A 160 -14.20 -13.51 -8.27
C ALA A 160 -14.70 -13.86 -9.68
N GLU A 161 -14.48 -15.09 -10.14
CA GLU A 161 -14.97 -15.57 -11.43
C GLU A 161 -16.50 -15.66 -11.44
N ARG A 162 -17.12 -16.20 -10.38
CA ARG A 162 -18.57 -16.20 -10.22
C ARG A 162 -19.16 -14.79 -10.24
N GLU A 163 -18.52 -13.83 -9.59
CA GLU A 163 -19.01 -12.45 -9.58
C GLU A 163 -18.93 -11.81 -10.98
N ARG A 164 -17.85 -12.08 -11.73
CA ARG A 164 -17.69 -11.64 -13.12
C ARG A 164 -18.78 -12.22 -14.02
N ASP A 165 -19.09 -13.51 -13.87
CA ASP A 165 -20.14 -14.16 -14.63
C ASP A 165 -21.53 -13.62 -14.29
N ALA A 166 -21.82 -13.38 -13.01
CA ALA A 166 -23.05 -12.75 -12.58
C ALA A 166 -23.20 -11.32 -13.15
N ARG A 167 -22.10 -10.55 -13.22
CA ARG A 167 -22.07 -9.23 -13.88
C ARG A 167 -22.34 -9.36 -15.38
N ARG A 168 -21.70 -10.30 -16.07
CA ARG A 168 -21.95 -10.56 -17.51
C ARG A 168 -23.41 -10.92 -17.79
N ARG A 169 -24.00 -11.81 -16.99
CA ARG A 169 -25.42 -12.18 -17.11
C ARG A 169 -26.36 -11.00 -16.89
N ARG A 170 -26.08 -10.15 -15.90
CA ARG A 170 -26.88 -8.92 -15.66
C ARG A 170 -26.80 -7.94 -16.82
N VAL A 171 -25.61 -7.76 -17.41
CA VAL A 171 -25.44 -6.92 -18.59
C VAL A 171 -26.20 -7.53 -19.77
N ALA A 172 -25.99 -8.81 -20.08
CA ALA A 172 -26.69 -9.51 -21.16
C ALA A 172 -28.21 -9.44 -21.03
N TRP A 173 -28.76 -9.62 -19.83
CA TRP A 173 -30.19 -9.50 -19.57
C TRP A 173 -30.71 -8.07 -19.80
N LYS A 174 -29.97 -7.04 -19.34
CA LYS A 174 -30.32 -5.64 -19.62
C LYS A 174 -30.30 -5.35 -21.13
N THR A 175 -29.31 -5.88 -21.85
CA THR A 175 -29.19 -5.70 -23.30
C THR A 175 -30.30 -6.42 -24.06
N ALA A 176 -30.69 -7.62 -23.63
CA ALA A 176 -31.80 -8.38 -24.21
C ALA A 176 -33.19 -7.75 -23.95
N GLN A 177 -33.35 -6.96 -22.88
CA GLN A 177 -34.60 -6.22 -22.62
C GLN A 177 -34.75 -4.92 -23.43
N LEU A 178 -33.66 -4.34 -23.94
CA LEU A 178 -33.69 -3.11 -24.76
C LEU A 178 -34.57 -3.23 -26.02
N PRO A 179 -34.55 -4.31 -26.83
CA PRO A 179 -35.42 -4.41 -28.00
C PRO A 179 -36.92 -4.51 -27.66
N MET A 180 -37.29 -5.11 -26.53
CA MET A 180 -38.70 -5.23 -26.11
C MET A 180 -39.29 -3.93 -25.54
N ARG A 181 -38.46 -3.05 -24.94
CA ARG A 181 -38.93 -1.75 -24.44
C ARG A 181 -39.06 -0.70 -25.54
N LEU A 182 -38.27 -0.80 -26.61
CA LEU A 182 -38.37 0.10 -27.76
C LEU A 182 -39.66 -0.16 -28.55
N THR A 183 -40.03 -1.41 -28.80
CA THR A 183 -41.26 -1.74 -29.55
C THR A 183 -42.54 -1.29 -28.85
N ARG A 184 -42.63 -1.42 -27.52
CA ARG A 184 -43.79 -0.91 -26.75
C ARG A 184 -43.94 0.61 -26.78
N ARG A 185 -42.83 1.35 -26.85
CA ARG A 185 -42.88 2.84 -26.87
C ARG A 185 -43.24 3.40 -28.25
N PHE A 186 -43.07 2.62 -29.31
CA PHE A 186 -43.45 3.01 -30.67
C PHE A 186 -44.90 2.66 -31.02
N SER A 187 -45.51 1.61 -30.45
CA SER A 187 -46.93 1.28 -30.73
C SER A 187 -47.92 2.24 -30.06
N ASP A 188 -47.55 2.87 -28.95
CA ASP A 188 -48.43 3.83 -28.24
C ASP A 188 -48.48 5.21 -28.92
N ARG A 189 -47.55 5.49 -29.84
CA ARG A 189 -47.46 6.80 -30.52
C ARG A 189 -48.20 6.86 -31.85
N SER A 190 -48.60 5.71 -32.42
CA SER A 190 -49.35 5.64 -33.67
C SER A 190 -50.87 5.68 -33.51
N GLY A 191 -51.39 5.69 -32.28
CA GLY A 191 -52.83 5.69 -31.98
C GLY A 191 -53.48 7.04 -31.69
N ARG A 192 -52.75 8.16 -31.84
CA ARG A 192 -53.33 9.51 -31.73
C ARG A 192 -53.16 10.27 -33.05
N ARG A 193 -54.13 10.08 -33.94
CA ARG A 193 -54.53 11.07 -34.95
C ARG A 193 -56.05 11.15 -34.93
#